data_AF-A0A9X3EKM8-F1
#
_entry.id   AF-A0A9X3EKM8-F1
#
_cell.length_a   1.000
_cell.length_b   1.000
_cell.length_c   1.000
_cell.angle_alpha   90.00
_cell.angle_beta   90.00
_cell.angle_gamma   90.00
#
_symmetry.space_group_name_H-M   'P 1'
#
loop_
_entity.id
_entity.type
_entity.pdbx_description
1 polymer ?
#
loop_
_entity_poly.entity_id
_entity_poly.type
_entity_poly.pdbx_seq_one_letter_code
_entity_poly.pdbx_strand_id
1 'polypeptide(L)'
;MITSVGATQTTTSTTSGEPTTTAEPTTDATTGSATDESETNTTTSTSTDASTTTGTSSGAAESCEDGEQNGSETDVDCGGPACPGCVDGSACVADTDCAGMSCVDAVCGPPAATCDDAVHNGSETDVDCGGADCPACGESQACAEAVDCASQSCVGGSCAAPACDDDVENGEETAVDCGGPECEPCGDALGCEVADDCKSGVCDGGLCAIPLCNDGAKNGDETDVDCGGQHCDPCDDGLACEVDGDCVGDDCTGGICVGASCDDGVKNGGETGVDCGGPDCAPCGTVGLVINEVDYDQPGNDTAEFIELLNTSGAPIDLSNHAVVLVNGANNSTYATINLAGTLAAGQYLVLAHANFVVPAPALKVTITSGIVQNGGTSPDGIALVDKSAKKLVDALSYDGPITAVNIAGIGTVSLVEGTPLPGNVIDDAASAGSLARLPNGQDSNNAASDWKFTKKPTPAAANLP
;
A
#
# COMPACT_ATOMS: atom_id res chain seq x y z
N MET A 1 -30.39 -40.15 -3.19
CA MET A 1 -31.01 -39.91 -1.87
C MET A 1 -30.40 -38.62 -1.34
N ILE A 2 -31.14 -37.50 -1.50
CA ILE A 2 -31.53 -36.51 -0.46
C ILE A 2 -30.33 -35.85 0.26
N THR A 3 -30.10 -34.53 0.30
CA THR A 3 -31.00 -33.39 0.09
C THR A 3 -30.18 -32.09 -0.03
N SER A 4 -30.71 -31.15 -0.82
CA SER A 4 -30.41 -29.72 -0.84
C SER A 4 -30.97 -29.03 0.42
N VAL A 5 -30.28 -27.99 0.92
CA VAL A 5 -30.94 -26.82 1.55
C VAL A 5 -30.10 -25.57 1.26
N GLY A 6 -30.75 -24.54 0.70
CA GLY A 6 -30.21 -23.20 0.55
C GLY A 6 -30.78 -22.22 1.59
N ALA A 7 -30.13 -21.06 1.72
CA ALA A 7 -30.69 -19.80 2.22
C ALA A 7 -29.77 -18.67 1.70
N THR A 8 -30.20 -17.87 0.72
CA THR A 8 -30.97 -16.61 0.78
C THR A 8 -30.14 -15.38 1.18
N GLN A 9 -30.16 -14.40 0.27
CA GLN A 9 -29.47 -13.12 0.24
C GLN A 9 -29.88 -12.15 1.35
N THR A 10 -29.00 -11.18 1.68
CA THR A 10 -29.41 -9.84 2.12
C THR A 10 -28.39 -8.82 1.63
N THR A 11 -28.76 -8.08 0.59
CA THR A 11 -28.12 -6.83 0.16
C THR A 11 -28.72 -5.67 0.95
N THR A 12 -27.90 -4.73 1.41
CA THR A 12 -28.35 -3.43 1.91
C THR A 12 -27.70 -2.36 1.04
N SER A 13 -28.56 -1.61 0.38
CA SER A 13 -28.27 -0.44 -0.44
C SER A 13 -28.88 0.75 0.30
N THR A 14 -28.11 1.80 0.51
CA THR A 14 -28.60 3.07 1.07
C THR A 14 -28.26 4.20 0.10
N THR A 15 -29.32 4.74 -0.49
CA THR A 15 -29.38 6.00 -1.25
C THR A 15 -29.88 7.10 -0.31
N SER A 16 -29.35 8.31 -0.40
CA SER A 16 -30.05 9.53 0.00
C SER A 16 -29.57 10.73 -0.83
N GLY A 17 -30.49 11.37 -1.54
CA GLY A 17 -30.25 12.64 -2.25
C GLY A 17 -30.55 13.88 -1.38
N GLU A 18 -29.71 14.91 -1.55
CA GLU A 18 -29.97 16.29 -2.05
C GLU A 18 -31.17 17.12 -1.50
N PRO A 19 -31.26 18.49 -1.62
CA PRO A 19 -30.28 19.60 -1.80
C PRO A 19 -30.38 20.68 -0.70
N THR A 20 -29.51 21.71 -0.71
CA THR A 20 -29.96 23.11 -0.45
C THR A 20 -28.96 24.17 -0.93
N THR A 21 -29.50 25.17 -1.63
CA THR A 21 -28.88 26.40 -2.15
C THR A 21 -28.84 27.51 -1.08
N THR A 22 -27.91 28.46 -1.16
CA THR A 22 -28.11 29.93 -0.93
C THR A 22 -26.91 30.72 -1.45
N ALA A 23 -27.19 31.88 -2.08
CA ALA A 23 -26.28 32.80 -2.76
C ALA A 23 -25.55 33.83 -1.85
N GLU A 24 -24.45 34.39 -2.42
CA GLU A 24 -23.76 35.73 -2.34
C GLU A 24 -24.23 36.84 -1.34
N PRO A 25 -23.47 37.95 -1.02
CA PRO A 25 -22.50 38.67 -1.88
C PRO A 25 -21.33 39.53 -1.26
N THR A 26 -20.48 40.11 -2.14
CA THR A 26 -19.65 41.38 -2.05
C THR A 26 -18.46 41.47 -1.06
N THR A 27 -17.33 42.22 -1.22
CA THR A 27 -16.92 43.52 -1.84
C THR A 27 -15.36 43.54 -2.00
N ASP A 28 -14.80 44.01 -3.12
CA ASP A 28 -14.12 45.32 -3.37
C ASP A 28 -12.83 45.65 -2.57
N ALA A 29 -11.69 45.78 -3.27
CA ALA A 29 -10.64 46.77 -2.95
C ALA A 29 -9.69 47.01 -4.14
N THR A 30 -9.60 48.29 -4.48
CA THR A 30 -8.89 48.99 -5.55
C THR A 30 -7.37 49.07 -5.37
N THR A 31 -6.62 49.14 -6.50
CA THR A 31 -5.45 50.02 -6.80
C THR A 31 -4.98 49.62 -8.22
N GLY A 32 -4.88 50.45 -9.26
CA GLY A 32 -4.67 51.88 -9.39
C GLY A 32 -3.25 52.13 -9.91
N SER A 33 -3.05 52.23 -11.24
CA SER A 33 -2.19 53.27 -11.85
C SER A 33 -2.26 53.24 -13.37
N ALA A 34 -2.34 54.44 -13.93
CA ALA A 34 -2.50 54.78 -15.34
C ALA A 34 -1.16 55.09 -16.04
N THR A 35 -1.16 54.96 -17.37
CA THR A 35 -0.48 55.80 -18.40
C THR A 35 -1.17 55.46 -19.73
N ASP A 36 -2.11 56.26 -20.24
CA ASP A 36 -1.93 57.43 -21.13
C ASP A 36 -0.96 57.17 -22.29
N GLU A 37 -1.47 56.99 -23.52
CA GLU A 37 -1.46 58.04 -24.56
C GLU A 37 -2.54 57.73 -25.61
N SER A 38 -3.42 58.70 -25.84
CA SER A 38 -4.33 58.79 -26.98
C SER A 38 -3.95 60.05 -27.75
N GLU A 39 -3.59 59.90 -29.02
CA GLU A 39 -3.64 61.01 -29.98
C GLU A 39 -4.67 60.69 -31.06
N THR A 40 -5.66 61.58 -31.12
CA THR A 40 -6.66 61.69 -32.17
C THR A 40 -6.09 62.60 -33.26
N ASN A 41 -6.27 62.26 -34.54
CA ASN A 41 -6.44 63.31 -35.55
C ASN A 41 -7.24 62.86 -36.77
N THR A 42 -8.44 63.43 -36.86
CA THR A 42 -9.27 63.65 -38.03
C THR A 42 -8.54 64.31 -39.20
N THR A 43 -8.68 63.78 -40.41
CA THR A 43 -8.54 64.59 -41.64
C THR A 43 -9.67 64.28 -42.63
N THR A 44 -10.50 65.30 -42.81
CA THR A 44 -11.50 65.48 -43.88
C THR A 44 -10.81 65.92 -45.17
N SER A 45 -11.22 65.38 -46.32
CA SER A 45 -11.03 65.98 -47.67
C SER A 45 -12.00 65.32 -48.66
N THR A 46 -13.21 65.85 -48.83
CA THR A 46 -13.64 66.64 -49.99
C THR A 46 -13.36 66.02 -51.36
N SER A 47 -14.41 65.42 -51.93
CA SER A 47 -14.59 65.13 -53.36
C SER A 47 -14.73 66.44 -54.13
N THR A 48 -13.95 66.58 -55.20
CA THR A 48 -14.15 67.59 -56.25
C THR A 48 -14.32 66.90 -57.59
N ASP A 49 -15.51 67.11 -58.14
CA ASP A 49 -15.94 66.78 -59.49
C ASP A 49 -15.19 67.64 -60.51
N ALA A 50 -14.62 67.02 -61.54
CA ALA A 50 -14.03 67.73 -62.69
C ALA A 50 -14.25 66.91 -63.97
N SER A 51 -15.36 67.22 -64.61
CA SER A 51 -15.63 67.00 -66.02
C SER A 51 -14.51 67.60 -66.89
N THR A 52 -13.93 66.82 -67.80
CA THR A 52 -13.43 67.35 -69.08
C THR A 52 -13.38 66.25 -70.14
N THR A 53 -13.95 66.60 -71.29
CA THR A 53 -14.19 65.79 -72.49
C THR A 53 -13.01 65.77 -73.46
N THR A 54 -13.15 64.92 -74.50
CA THR A 54 -12.46 64.79 -75.81
C THR A 54 -11.56 63.55 -75.91
N GLY A 55 -11.69 62.64 -76.88
CA GLY A 55 -12.63 62.48 -77.99
C GLY A 55 -12.29 61.24 -78.85
N THR A 56 -13.34 60.52 -79.25
CA THR A 56 -13.59 59.83 -80.54
C THR A 56 -12.64 58.75 -81.10
N SER A 57 -13.20 57.53 -81.21
CA SER A 57 -13.14 56.64 -82.38
C SER A 57 -14.20 55.53 -82.23
N SER A 58 -15.45 55.75 -82.68
CA SER A 58 -16.01 55.10 -83.87
C SER A 58 -16.03 53.56 -83.85
N GLY A 59 -16.97 53.01 -83.08
CA GLY A 59 -17.68 51.75 -83.30
C GLY A 59 -19.13 52.00 -82.89
N ALA A 60 -20.11 51.27 -83.42
CA ALA A 60 -21.52 51.43 -83.04
C ALA A 60 -21.66 51.46 -81.50
N ALA A 61 -22.62 52.22 -80.97
CA ALA A 61 -23.00 52.08 -79.57
C ALA A 61 -23.40 50.60 -79.40
N GLU A 62 -22.54 49.82 -78.76
CA GLU A 62 -22.82 48.44 -78.41
C GLU A 62 -24.12 48.46 -77.61
N SER A 63 -25.12 47.78 -78.13
CA SER A 63 -26.50 47.88 -77.69
C SER A 63 -26.81 46.63 -76.89
N CYS A 64 -26.59 46.70 -75.58
CA CYS A 64 -26.80 45.58 -74.64
C CYS A 64 -28.29 45.24 -74.40
N GLU A 65 -29.18 45.48 -75.37
CA GLU A 65 -30.64 45.27 -75.29
C GLU A 65 -31.28 45.04 -76.69
N ASP A 66 -30.52 44.65 -77.72
CA ASP A 66 -31.02 44.47 -79.09
C ASP A 66 -31.47 43.05 -79.45
N GLY A 67 -31.25 42.08 -78.56
CA GLY A 67 -31.66 40.69 -78.73
C GLY A 67 -30.71 39.85 -79.57
N GLU A 68 -29.53 40.37 -79.95
CA GLU A 68 -28.53 39.68 -80.76
C GLU A 68 -27.16 39.70 -80.07
N GLN A 69 -26.50 38.55 -79.91
CA GLN A 69 -25.13 38.48 -79.39
C GLN A 69 -24.14 39.15 -80.37
N ASN A 70 -23.80 40.41 -80.12
CA ASN A 70 -22.97 41.22 -81.00
C ASN A 70 -22.02 42.17 -80.24
N GLY A 71 -21.13 42.85 -80.96
CA GLY A 71 -20.13 43.72 -80.31
C GLY A 71 -19.16 42.97 -79.40
N SER A 72 -19.05 43.41 -78.14
CA SER A 72 -18.17 42.84 -77.12
C SER A 72 -18.88 41.88 -76.14
N GLU A 73 -20.14 41.55 -76.39
CA GLU A 73 -20.97 40.65 -75.57
C GLU A 73 -20.48 39.21 -75.58
N THR A 74 -20.63 38.54 -74.43
CA THR A 74 -20.29 37.11 -74.30
C THR A 74 -21.50 36.19 -74.30
N ASP A 75 -22.70 36.73 -74.06
CA ASP A 75 -24.00 36.11 -74.36
C ASP A 75 -24.97 37.20 -74.85
N VAL A 76 -26.14 36.83 -75.38
CA VAL A 76 -27.10 37.79 -75.97
C VAL A 76 -27.40 38.93 -74.99
N ASP A 77 -27.06 40.16 -75.38
CA ASP A 77 -27.30 41.40 -74.62
C ASP A 77 -26.54 41.52 -73.29
N CYS A 78 -25.51 40.71 -73.01
CA CYS A 78 -24.78 40.76 -71.74
C CYS A 78 -23.32 40.28 -71.82
N GLY A 79 -22.55 40.63 -70.80
CA GLY A 79 -21.13 40.27 -70.67
C GLY A 79 -20.19 41.12 -71.53
N GLY A 80 -18.88 40.96 -71.33
CA GLY A 80 -17.87 41.82 -71.93
C GLY A 80 -17.70 43.16 -71.18
N PRO A 81 -16.74 44.01 -71.61
CA PRO A 81 -16.38 45.23 -70.88
C PRO A 81 -17.41 46.37 -70.99
N ALA A 82 -18.39 46.27 -71.90
CA ALA A 82 -19.33 47.35 -72.21
C ALA A 82 -20.76 47.09 -71.75
N CYS A 83 -21.13 45.84 -71.45
CA CYS A 83 -22.48 45.43 -71.09
C CYS A 83 -22.57 44.94 -69.64
N PRO A 84 -23.77 44.96 -69.02
CA PRO A 84 -23.98 44.38 -67.70
C PRO A 84 -23.60 42.89 -67.69
N GLY A 85 -23.13 42.39 -66.55
CA GLY A 85 -22.82 40.97 -66.41
C GLY A 85 -24.06 40.10 -66.66
N CYS A 86 -23.85 38.98 -67.34
CA CYS A 86 -24.87 37.99 -67.62
C CYS A 86 -25.37 37.27 -66.36
N VAL A 87 -26.62 36.82 -66.40
CA VAL A 87 -27.21 35.99 -65.33
C VAL A 87 -26.63 34.57 -65.35
N ASP A 88 -26.77 33.84 -64.24
CA ASP A 88 -26.31 32.45 -64.14
C ASP A 88 -26.90 31.57 -65.26
N GLY A 89 -26.05 30.75 -65.88
CA GLY A 89 -26.38 29.88 -67.02
C GLY A 89 -26.08 30.48 -68.40
N SER A 90 -25.71 31.76 -68.48
CA SER A 90 -25.32 32.43 -69.73
C SER A 90 -23.87 32.18 -70.13
N ALA A 91 -23.53 32.35 -71.41
CA ALA A 91 -22.16 32.19 -71.90
C ALA A 91 -21.22 33.33 -71.43
N CYS A 92 -19.98 32.97 -71.09
CA CYS A 92 -18.97 33.92 -70.63
C CYS A 92 -17.57 33.54 -71.10
N VAL A 93 -16.64 34.51 -71.10
CA VAL A 93 -15.23 34.30 -71.43
C VAL A 93 -14.31 34.72 -70.27
N ALA A 94 -14.77 35.62 -69.40
CA ALA A 94 -14.11 36.09 -68.19
C ALA A 94 -15.13 36.24 -67.05
N ASP A 95 -14.66 36.16 -65.81
CA ASP A 95 -15.48 36.33 -64.61
C ASP A 95 -16.33 37.60 -64.63
N THR A 96 -15.76 38.72 -65.09
CA THR A 96 -16.45 40.01 -65.20
C THR A 96 -17.64 40.01 -66.16
N ASP A 97 -17.74 39.02 -67.04
CA ASP A 97 -18.86 38.88 -67.95
C ASP A 97 -20.13 38.40 -67.25
N CYS A 98 -20.02 37.93 -66.01
CA CYS A 98 -21.12 37.40 -65.20
C CYS A 98 -21.50 38.41 -64.12
N ALA A 99 -22.80 38.56 -63.86
CA ALA A 99 -23.30 39.39 -62.78
C ALA A 99 -22.74 38.93 -61.41
N GLY A 100 -22.52 37.63 -61.25
CA GLY A 100 -21.90 36.99 -60.07
C GLY A 100 -20.37 36.93 -60.09
N MET A 101 -19.69 37.52 -61.09
CA MET A 101 -18.23 37.51 -61.22
C MET A 101 -17.58 36.11 -61.25
N SER A 102 -18.25 35.10 -61.83
CA SER A 102 -17.77 33.72 -61.86
C SER A 102 -18.10 33.06 -63.19
N CYS A 103 -17.07 32.87 -64.01
CA CYS A 103 -17.15 32.23 -65.31
C CYS A 103 -16.47 30.86 -65.26
N VAL A 104 -17.24 29.81 -64.99
CA VAL A 104 -16.72 28.44 -64.86
C VAL A 104 -17.16 27.62 -66.07
N ASP A 105 -16.23 26.94 -66.72
CA ASP A 105 -16.49 26.14 -67.93
C ASP A 105 -17.24 26.91 -69.05
N ALA A 106 -16.91 28.20 -69.22
CA ALA A 106 -17.50 29.13 -70.19
C ALA A 106 -19.00 29.44 -69.99
N VAL A 107 -19.52 29.19 -68.79
CA VAL A 107 -20.88 29.52 -68.37
C VAL A 107 -20.83 30.31 -67.07
N CYS A 108 -21.63 31.38 -66.97
CA CYS A 108 -21.80 32.14 -65.75
C CYS A 108 -22.37 31.23 -64.68
N GLY A 109 -21.58 30.98 -63.65
CA GLY A 109 -21.98 30.25 -62.47
C GLY A 109 -22.27 31.20 -61.31
N PRO A 110 -22.86 30.69 -60.22
CA PRO A 110 -22.77 31.38 -58.95
C PRO A 110 -21.29 31.69 -58.62
N PRO A 111 -21.01 32.72 -57.80
CA PRO A 111 -19.66 32.98 -57.30
C PRO A 111 -19.03 31.68 -56.79
N ALA A 112 -17.73 31.51 -57.02
CA ALA A 112 -17.02 30.36 -56.48
C ALA A 112 -17.30 30.27 -54.98
N ALA A 113 -17.70 29.09 -54.52
CA ALA A 113 -17.90 28.79 -53.11
C ALA A 113 -16.68 29.27 -52.30
N THR A 114 -16.88 30.17 -51.35
CA THR A 114 -15.83 30.60 -50.41
C THR A 114 -16.27 30.29 -49.00
N CYS A 115 -15.34 29.91 -48.14
CA CYS A 115 -15.59 29.51 -46.75
C CYS A 115 -15.86 30.72 -45.82
N ASP A 116 -16.48 31.77 -46.34
CA ASP A 116 -16.78 33.04 -45.66
C ASP A 116 -17.91 33.84 -46.35
N ASP A 117 -18.76 33.19 -47.15
CA ASP A 117 -19.86 33.82 -47.91
C ASP A 117 -21.24 33.73 -47.22
N ALA A 118 -21.31 33.11 -46.05
CA ALA A 118 -22.51 32.87 -45.25
C ALA A 118 -23.56 31.98 -45.93
N VAL A 119 -23.14 31.13 -46.88
CA VAL A 119 -24.01 30.22 -47.63
C VAL A 119 -23.40 28.82 -47.67
N HIS A 120 -24.11 27.82 -47.12
CA HIS A 120 -23.72 26.41 -47.24
C HIS A 120 -23.70 25.94 -48.72
N ASN A 121 -22.54 25.97 -49.35
CA ASN A 121 -22.33 25.63 -50.75
C ASN A 121 -20.94 24.99 -50.99
N GLY A 122 -20.62 24.64 -52.24
CA GLY A 122 -19.32 24.03 -52.54
C GLY A 122 -19.09 22.69 -51.83
N SER A 123 -17.94 22.56 -51.16
CA SER A 123 -17.53 21.35 -50.40
C SER A 123 -17.86 21.42 -48.91
N GLU A 124 -18.50 22.50 -48.45
CA GLU A 124 -18.79 22.73 -47.04
C GLU A 124 -19.68 21.65 -46.43
N THR A 125 -19.55 21.43 -45.13
CA THR A 125 -20.45 20.53 -44.37
C THR A 125 -21.38 21.27 -43.41
N ASP A 126 -21.06 22.52 -43.05
CA ASP A 126 -22.00 23.54 -42.52
C ASP A 126 -21.68 24.91 -43.15
N VAL A 127 -22.46 25.96 -42.89
CA VAL A 127 -22.24 27.30 -43.45
C VAL A 127 -20.81 27.78 -43.16
N ASP A 128 -20.03 28.02 -44.22
CA ASP A 128 -18.65 28.55 -44.18
C ASP A 128 -17.60 27.63 -43.51
N CYS A 129 -17.88 26.34 -43.31
CA CYS A 129 -16.93 25.43 -42.67
C CYS A 129 -17.07 23.96 -43.08
N GLY A 130 -16.03 23.20 -42.80
CA GLY A 130 -15.95 21.75 -43.05
C GLY A 130 -15.75 21.40 -44.53
N GLY A 131 -15.47 20.13 -44.81
CA GLY A 131 -15.00 19.69 -46.12
C GLY A 131 -13.51 19.95 -46.34
N ALA A 132 -13.03 19.62 -47.55
CA ALA A 132 -11.59 19.61 -47.84
C ALA A 132 -10.95 21.00 -47.97
N ASP A 133 -11.74 22.01 -48.35
CA ASP A 133 -11.25 23.34 -48.74
C ASP A 133 -11.51 24.44 -47.69
N CYS A 134 -12.22 24.11 -46.60
CA CYS A 134 -12.65 25.08 -45.57
C CYS A 134 -12.09 24.75 -44.19
N PRO A 135 -11.99 25.77 -43.29
CA PRO A 135 -11.64 25.52 -41.89
C PRO A 135 -12.66 24.60 -41.23
N ALA A 136 -12.20 23.84 -40.24
CA ALA A 136 -13.05 22.91 -39.51
C ALA A 136 -14.14 23.66 -38.72
N CYS A 137 -15.34 23.08 -38.70
CA CYS A 137 -16.50 23.57 -37.98
C CYS A 137 -16.33 23.46 -36.47
N GLY A 138 -16.92 24.41 -35.75
CA GLY A 138 -17.06 24.39 -34.30
C GLY A 138 -18.15 23.44 -33.83
N GLU A 139 -18.34 23.39 -32.51
CA GLU A 139 -19.30 22.49 -31.87
C GLU A 139 -20.74 22.68 -32.37
N SER A 140 -21.50 21.59 -32.43
CA SER A 140 -22.91 21.52 -32.88
C SER A 140 -23.17 21.93 -34.33
N GLN A 141 -22.14 22.26 -35.11
CA GLN A 141 -22.25 22.50 -36.55
C GLN A 141 -22.29 21.17 -37.31
N ALA A 142 -22.88 21.18 -38.51
CA ALA A 142 -23.03 19.99 -39.33
C ALA A 142 -21.67 19.47 -39.85
N CYS A 143 -21.53 18.15 -39.90
CA CYS A 143 -20.31 17.48 -40.38
C CYS A 143 -20.66 16.17 -41.11
N ALA A 144 -19.78 15.76 -42.02
CA ALA A 144 -19.85 14.47 -42.70
C ALA A 144 -18.74 13.52 -42.23
N GLU A 145 -17.56 14.05 -41.95
CA GLU A 145 -16.38 13.33 -41.48
C GLU A 145 -15.77 14.02 -40.24
N ALA A 146 -14.98 13.26 -39.48
CA ALA A 146 -14.26 13.77 -38.30
C ALA A 146 -13.45 15.04 -38.59
N VAL A 147 -12.73 15.05 -39.72
CA VAL A 147 -11.87 16.17 -40.14
C VAL A 147 -12.63 17.48 -40.38
N ASP A 148 -13.95 17.40 -40.59
CA ASP A 148 -14.80 18.59 -40.73
C ASP A 148 -14.95 19.35 -39.41
N CYS A 149 -14.62 18.73 -38.27
CA CYS A 149 -14.80 19.30 -36.94
C CYS A 149 -13.46 19.72 -36.35
N ALA A 150 -13.42 20.88 -35.70
CA ALA A 150 -12.22 21.33 -34.98
C ALA A 150 -11.85 20.37 -33.83
N SER A 151 -12.84 19.68 -33.26
CA SER A 151 -12.67 18.60 -32.29
C SER A 151 -12.24 17.26 -32.91
N GLN A 152 -12.23 17.14 -34.24
CA GLN A 152 -12.05 15.86 -34.93
C GLN A 152 -13.12 14.79 -34.61
N SER A 153 -14.24 15.19 -34.00
CA SER A 153 -15.30 14.28 -33.54
C SER A 153 -16.64 14.63 -34.20
N CYS A 154 -17.07 13.81 -35.16
CA CYS A 154 -18.33 13.98 -35.87
C CYS A 154 -19.33 12.88 -35.47
N VAL A 155 -20.28 13.23 -34.59
CA VAL A 155 -21.23 12.26 -34.01
C VAL A 155 -22.65 12.64 -34.39
N GLY A 156 -23.36 11.73 -35.06
CA GLY A 156 -24.75 11.97 -35.46
C GLY A 156 -24.91 13.06 -36.54
N GLY A 157 -23.84 13.36 -37.29
CA GLY A 157 -23.83 14.41 -38.32
C GLY A 157 -23.64 15.82 -37.75
N SER A 158 -23.17 15.94 -36.50
CA SER A 158 -22.82 17.22 -35.89
C SER A 158 -21.49 17.11 -35.14
N CYS A 159 -20.71 18.19 -35.12
CA CYS A 159 -19.46 18.25 -34.41
C CYS A 159 -19.69 18.17 -32.91
N ALA A 160 -19.17 17.13 -32.28
CA ALA A 160 -19.19 16.99 -30.83
C ALA A 160 -18.10 17.87 -30.21
N ALA A 161 -18.32 18.31 -28.97
CA ALA A 161 -17.24 18.90 -28.17
C ALA A 161 -16.19 17.82 -27.86
N PRO A 162 -14.90 18.18 -27.72
CA PRO A 162 -13.87 17.29 -27.18
C PRO A 162 -14.35 16.64 -25.88
N ALA A 163 -14.11 15.34 -25.73
CA ALA A 163 -14.52 14.59 -24.56
C ALA A 163 -13.54 13.45 -24.29
N CYS A 164 -13.25 13.21 -23.00
CA CYS A 164 -12.28 12.22 -22.53
C CYS A 164 -12.75 10.75 -22.65
N ASP A 165 -13.72 10.47 -23.51
CA ASP A 165 -14.31 9.14 -23.73
C ASP A 165 -14.92 8.99 -25.14
N ASP A 166 -14.36 9.70 -26.13
CA ASP A 166 -14.84 9.74 -27.51
C ASP A 166 -13.95 9.01 -28.55
N ASP A 167 -12.93 8.28 -28.08
CA ASP A 167 -11.97 7.49 -28.86
C ASP A 167 -11.10 8.35 -29.82
N VAL A 168 -10.97 9.66 -29.57
CA VAL A 168 -10.18 10.60 -30.40
C VAL A 168 -9.25 11.44 -29.53
N GLU A 169 -7.95 11.48 -29.87
CA GLU A 169 -6.99 12.39 -29.23
C GLU A 169 -7.26 13.85 -29.66
N ASN A 170 -8.01 14.59 -28.84
CA ASN A 170 -8.41 15.98 -29.12
C ASN A 170 -8.39 16.86 -27.86
N GLY A 171 -8.69 18.15 -28.00
CA GLY A 171 -8.68 19.09 -26.88
C GLY A 171 -7.29 19.27 -26.25
N GLU A 172 -7.19 19.02 -24.95
CA GLU A 172 -5.93 19.09 -24.17
C GLU A 172 -5.41 17.70 -23.77
N GLU A 173 -5.92 16.63 -24.38
CA GLU A 173 -5.46 15.27 -24.16
C GLU A 173 -4.01 15.07 -24.63
N THR A 174 -3.26 14.24 -23.91
CA THR A 174 -1.89 13.86 -24.29
C THR A 174 -1.80 12.46 -24.90
N ALA A 175 -2.89 11.69 -24.81
CA ALA A 175 -3.17 10.50 -25.60
C ALA A 175 -4.69 10.30 -25.68
N VAL A 176 -5.16 9.49 -26.63
CA VAL A 176 -6.60 9.21 -26.84
C VAL A 176 -7.34 8.98 -25.50
N ASP A 177 -8.29 9.86 -25.20
CA ASP A 177 -9.19 9.81 -24.03
C ASP A 177 -8.49 9.97 -22.65
N CYS A 178 -7.29 10.54 -22.59
CA CYS A 178 -6.58 10.75 -21.31
C CYS A 178 -5.52 11.86 -21.32
N GLY A 179 -5.14 12.29 -20.12
CA GLY A 179 -4.10 13.30 -19.91
C GLY A 179 -4.60 14.73 -20.12
N GLY A 180 -3.77 15.71 -19.77
CA GLY A 180 -4.21 17.10 -19.65
C GLY A 180 -5.04 17.36 -18.38
N PRO A 181 -5.46 18.62 -18.15
CA PRO A 181 -6.09 19.02 -16.90
C PRO A 181 -7.58 18.66 -16.79
N GLU A 182 -8.25 18.35 -17.90
CA GLU A 182 -9.69 18.03 -17.92
C GLU A 182 -9.98 16.53 -17.90
N CYS A 183 -9.02 15.69 -18.31
CA CYS A 183 -9.19 14.24 -18.39
C CYS A 183 -8.48 13.49 -17.26
N GLU A 184 -8.86 12.23 -17.07
CA GLU A 184 -8.16 11.36 -16.14
C GLU A 184 -6.73 11.07 -16.63
N PRO A 185 -5.76 10.85 -15.73
CA PRO A 185 -4.39 10.55 -16.13
C PRO A 185 -4.30 9.27 -16.97
N CYS A 186 -3.41 9.29 -17.94
CA CYS A 186 -3.10 8.18 -18.83
C CYS A 186 -2.43 7.00 -18.12
N GLY A 187 -2.71 5.81 -18.63
CA GLY A 187 -2.01 4.58 -18.22
C GLY A 187 -0.59 4.49 -18.79
N ASP A 188 0.13 3.47 -18.35
CA ASP A 188 1.53 3.24 -18.71
C ASP A 188 1.74 3.20 -20.24
N ALA A 189 2.87 3.76 -20.68
CA ALA A 189 3.33 3.84 -22.07
C ALA A 189 2.42 4.62 -23.04
N LEU A 190 1.45 5.38 -22.54
CA LEU A 190 0.68 6.37 -23.32
C LEU A 190 1.37 7.74 -23.31
N GLY A 191 0.97 8.61 -24.23
CA GLY A 191 1.54 9.95 -24.39
C GLY A 191 1.28 10.87 -23.18
N CYS A 192 2.28 11.69 -22.84
CA CYS A 192 2.22 12.68 -21.77
C CYS A 192 3.11 13.88 -22.08
N GLU A 193 2.81 15.04 -21.49
CA GLU A 193 3.67 16.22 -21.50
C GLU A 193 4.22 16.53 -20.10
N VAL A 194 3.44 16.24 -19.06
CA VAL A 194 3.78 16.44 -17.65
C VAL A 194 3.48 15.20 -16.81
N ALA A 195 4.04 15.15 -15.60
CA ALA A 195 3.84 14.06 -14.65
C ALA A 195 2.36 13.80 -14.31
N ASP A 196 1.56 14.86 -14.20
CA ASP A 196 0.14 14.78 -13.83
C ASP A 196 -0.72 14.12 -14.93
N ASP A 197 -0.22 14.04 -16.16
CA ASP A 197 -0.88 13.31 -17.25
C ASP A 197 -0.80 11.80 -17.05
N CYS A 198 -0.02 11.30 -16.09
CA CYS A 198 0.25 9.88 -15.91
C CYS A 198 -0.27 9.36 -14.58
N LYS A 199 -0.92 8.19 -14.59
CA LYS A 199 -1.30 7.48 -13.35
C LYS A 199 -0.09 7.15 -12.48
N SER A 200 1.08 6.95 -13.09
CA SER A 200 2.36 6.73 -12.40
C SER A 200 2.96 8.01 -11.81
N GLY A 201 2.45 9.20 -12.17
CA GLY A 201 3.05 10.48 -11.80
C GLY A 201 4.41 10.75 -12.45
N VAL A 202 4.80 9.96 -13.45
CA VAL A 202 6.11 10.08 -14.11
C VAL A 202 5.93 10.08 -15.62
N CYS A 203 6.25 11.22 -16.24
CA CYS A 203 6.35 11.36 -17.68
C CYS A 203 7.82 11.32 -18.10
N ASP A 204 8.26 10.25 -18.76
CA ASP A 204 9.64 10.09 -19.23
C ASP A 204 9.67 9.91 -20.75
N GLY A 205 10.43 10.76 -21.44
CA GLY A 205 10.53 10.72 -22.89
C GLY A 205 9.21 10.98 -23.64
N GLY A 206 8.25 11.66 -23.01
CA GLY A 206 6.92 11.93 -23.57
C GLY A 206 5.95 10.75 -23.46
N LEU A 207 6.29 9.72 -22.67
CA LEU A 207 5.44 8.58 -22.37
C LEU A 207 5.32 8.37 -20.87
N CYS A 208 4.16 7.92 -20.41
CA CYS A 208 3.94 7.57 -19.02
C CYS A 208 4.81 6.38 -18.64
N ALA A 209 5.70 6.58 -17.66
CA ALA A 209 6.59 5.53 -17.20
C ALA A 209 5.79 4.44 -16.47
N ILE A 210 6.23 3.19 -16.63
CA ILE A 210 5.73 2.06 -15.85
C ILE A 210 6.25 2.23 -14.42
N PRO A 211 5.39 2.16 -13.38
CA PRO A 211 5.80 2.17 -11.98
C PRO A 211 6.87 1.10 -11.69
N LEU A 212 8.03 1.50 -11.20
CA LEU A 212 9.09 0.58 -10.77
C LEU A 212 9.51 0.92 -9.34
N CYS A 213 9.83 -0.11 -8.56
CA CYS A 213 10.34 -0.02 -7.18
C CYS A 213 11.72 0.66 -7.02
N ASN A 214 12.20 1.40 -8.01
CA ASN A 214 13.50 2.07 -8.00
C ASN A 214 13.57 3.22 -9.02
N ASP A 215 12.43 3.83 -9.35
CA ASP A 215 12.34 4.95 -10.29
C ASP A 215 12.38 6.33 -9.61
N GLY A 216 12.38 6.38 -8.28
CA GLY A 216 12.47 7.61 -7.49
C GLY A 216 11.13 8.30 -7.26
N ALA A 217 10.00 7.68 -7.61
CA ALA A 217 8.67 8.23 -7.42
C ALA A 217 7.80 7.27 -6.60
N LYS A 218 7.07 7.81 -5.60
CA LYS A 218 6.07 7.03 -4.87
C LYS A 218 4.85 6.77 -5.75
N ASN A 219 4.81 5.63 -6.44
CA ASN A 219 3.75 5.28 -7.37
C ASN A 219 3.40 3.78 -7.32
N GLY A 220 2.39 3.36 -8.09
CA GLY A 220 1.95 1.96 -8.08
C GLY A 220 1.43 1.49 -6.71
N ASP A 221 1.95 0.36 -6.23
CA ASP A 221 1.58 -0.25 -4.93
C ASP A 221 2.50 0.18 -3.77
N GLU A 222 3.42 1.12 -4.00
CA GLU A 222 4.41 1.53 -3.01
C GLU A 222 3.81 2.27 -1.80
N THR A 223 4.32 1.97 -0.61
CA THR A 223 3.89 2.64 0.62
C THR A 223 4.83 3.76 1.05
N ASP A 224 6.08 3.76 0.59
CA ASP A 224 6.97 4.93 0.52
C ASP A 224 7.76 4.91 -0.80
N VAL A 225 8.48 5.97 -1.13
CA VAL A 225 9.24 6.08 -2.39
C VAL A 225 10.13 4.85 -2.60
N ASP A 226 9.88 4.11 -3.67
CA ASP A 226 10.64 2.93 -4.10
C ASP A 226 10.57 1.72 -3.13
N CYS A 227 9.61 1.65 -2.21
CA CYS A 227 9.51 0.53 -1.27
C CYS A 227 8.09 0.23 -0.75
N GLY A 228 7.95 -0.96 -0.18
CA GLY A 228 6.71 -1.42 0.45
C GLY A 228 5.64 -1.83 -0.56
N GLY A 229 4.49 -2.30 -0.06
CA GLY A 229 3.46 -2.91 -0.89
C GLY A 229 3.78 -4.35 -1.27
N GLN A 230 2.95 -4.91 -2.14
CA GLN A 230 3.05 -6.35 -2.49
C GLN A 230 4.23 -6.68 -3.41
N HIS A 231 4.69 -5.72 -4.21
CA HIS A 231 5.59 -5.95 -5.34
C HIS A 231 7.01 -5.43 -5.13
N CYS A 232 7.23 -4.56 -4.14
CA CYS A 232 8.53 -3.98 -3.85
C CYS A 232 9.18 -4.61 -2.61
N ASP A 233 10.48 -4.38 -2.47
CA ASP A 233 11.19 -4.76 -1.25
C ASP A 233 10.65 -3.93 -0.06
N PRO A 234 10.63 -4.47 1.17
CA PRO A 234 10.15 -3.74 2.34
C PRO A 234 10.97 -2.47 2.62
N CYS A 235 10.30 -1.46 3.14
CA CYS A 235 10.84 -0.19 3.56
C CYS A 235 11.69 -0.30 4.84
N ASP A 236 12.78 0.49 4.86
CA ASP A 236 13.62 0.69 6.04
C ASP A 236 12.89 1.47 7.15
N ASP A 237 13.43 1.40 8.37
CA ASP A 237 12.89 2.08 9.54
C ASP A 237 12.73 3.60 9.32
N GLY A 238 11.58 4.13 9.74
CA GLY A 238 11.22 5.55 9.64
C GLY A 238 10.53 5.95 8.34
N LEU A 239 10.39 5.03 7.37
CA LEU A 239 9.64 5.22 6.13
C LEU A 239 8.15 4.88 6.30
N ALA A 240 7.32 5.38 5.39
CA ALA A 240 5.88 5.15 5.42
C ALA A 240 5.49 3.70 5.09
N CYS A 241 4.39 3.23 5.69
CA CYS A 241 3.85 1.89 5.49
C CYS A 241 2.32 1.88 5.67
N GLU A 242 1.66 0.84 5.15
CA GLU A 242 0.24 0.57 5.38
C GLU A 242 0.01 -0.73 6.17
N VAL A 243 0.86 -1.74 5.96
CA VAL A 243 0.83 -3.03 6.65
C VAL A 243 2.21 -3.44 7.13
N ASP A 244 2.25 -4.31 8.13
CA ASP A 244 3.50 -4.78 8.75
C ASP A 244 4.51 -5.32 7.73
N GLY A 245 4.06 -6.08 6.74
CA GLY A 245 4.91 -6.65 5.69
C GLY A 245 5.53 -5.63 4.74
N ASP A 246 5.15 -4.35 4.82
CA ASP A 246 5.81 -3.27 4.09
C ASP A 246 7.14 -2.89 4.74
N CYS A 247 7.44 -3.36 5.94
CA CYS A 247 8.61 -2.95 6.71
C CYS A 247 9.63 -4.08 6.81
N VAL A 248 10.93 -3.75 6.73
CA VAL A 248 12.01 -4.73 6.98
C VAL A 248 11.85 -5.38 8.36
N GLY A 249 11.37 -4.60 9.33
CA GLY A 249 11.08 -5.03 10.70
C GLY A 249 9.69 -5.64 10.92
N ASP A 250 8.87 -5.89 9.90
CA ASP A 250 7.50 -6.45 10.05
C ASP A 250 6.64 -5.70 11.11
N ASP A 251 6.82 -4.38 11.27
CA ASP A 251 6.04 -3.55 12.21
C ASP A 251 5.71 -2.19 11.59
N CYS A 252 4.44 -2.03 11.23
CA CYS A 252 3.89 -0.78 10.74
C CYS A 252 3.05 -0.09 11.82
N THR A 253 3.73 0.65 12.71
CA THR A 253 3.05 1.35 13.81
C THR A 253 2.88 2.83 13.50
N GLY A 254 1.62 3.26 13.40
CA GLY A 254 1.29 4.67 13.13
C GLY A 254 1.56 5.10 11.68
N GLY A 255 1.58 4.14 10.75
CA GLY A 255 1.87 4.38 9.33
C GLY A 255 3.34 4.62 9.02
N ILE A 256 4.23 4.25 9.94
CA ILE A 256 5.69 4.36 9.82
C ILE A 256 6.33 3.03 10.22
N CYS A 257 7.30 2.56 9.45
CA CYS A 257 8.09 1.39 9.76
C CYS A 257 8.91 1.63 11.01
N VAL A 258 8.76 0.77 12.01
CA VAL A 258 9.53 0.82 13.24
C VAL A 258 10.53 -0.33 13.23
N GLY A 259 11.76 -0.02 13.60
CA GLY A 259 12.80 -1.04 13.71
C GLY A 259 12.49 -2.03 14.82
N ALA A 260 12.67 -3.31 14.50
CA ALA A 260 12.46 -4.40 15.45
C ALA A 260 13.27 -4.19 16.73
N SER A 261 12.60 -4.31 17.87
CA SER A 261 13.19 -4.12 19.19
C SER A 261 12.70 -5.19 20.14
N CYS A 262 13.60 -5.67 21.00
CA CYS A 262 13.30 -6.70 22.01
C CYS A 262 12.37 -6.24 23.15
N ASP A 263 11.62 -5.15 22.97
CA ASP A 263 10.79 -4.50 23.99
C ASP A 263 9.64 -3.66 23.33
N ASP A 264 9.30 -3.90 22.06
CA ASP A 264 8.30 -3.12 21.30
C ASP A 264 6.86 -3.67 21.36
N GLY A 265 6.68 -4.85 21.94
CA GLY A 265 5.37 -5.48 22.13
C GLY A 265 4.86 -6.24 20.91
N VAL A 266 5.64 -6.35 19.84
CA VAL A 266 5.35 -7.16 18.66
C VAL A 266 6.30 -8.35 18.59
N LYS A 267 6.08 -9.26 17.63
CA LYS A 267 6.98 -10.41 17.42
C LYS A 267 7.64 -10.27 16.06
N ASN A 268 8.80 -9.63 16.02
CA ASN A 268 9.50 -9.30 14.78
C ASN A 268 11.03 -9.47 14.94
N GLY A 269 11.87 -8.98 14.01
CA GLY A 269 13.34 -8.95 14.21
C GLY A 269 14.06 -10.29 14.41
N GLY A 270 13.42 -11.42 14.10
CA GLY A 270 13.95 -12.76 14.36
C GLY A 270 13.59 -13.33 15.75
N GLU A 271 12.71 -12.67 16.49
CA GLU A 271 12.20 -13.10 17.77
C GLU A 271 11.46 -14.45 17.71
N THR A 272 11.61 -15.23 18.78
CA THR A 272 10.89 -16.52 18.91
C THR A 272 9.63 -16.43 19.76
N GLY A 273 9.47 -15.36 20.55
CA GLY A 273 8.23 -14.91 21.22
C GLY A 273 8.17 -13.38 21.24
N VAL A 274 7.03 -12.78 21.61
CA VAL A 274 6.90 -11.31 21.68
C VAL A 274 7.98 -10.75 22.59
N ASP A 275 8.84 -9.86 22.07
CA ASP A 275 9.94 -9.21 22.78
C ASP A 275 11.05 -10.16 23.28
N CYS A 276 11.15 -11.39 22.74
CA CYS A 276 12.12 -12.36 23.22
C CYS A 276 12.55 -13.41 22.19
N GLY A 277 13.76 -13.93 22.38
CA GLY A 277 14.39 -14.96 21.59
C GLY A 277 14.93 -14.44 20.25
N GLY A 278 15.49 -15.33 19.44
CA GLY A 278 16.21 -14.92 18.24
C GLY A 278 17.68 -14.56 18.48
N PRO A 279 18.41 -14.13 17.44
CA PRO A 279 19.84 -13.81 17.53
C PRO A 279 20.13 -12.55 18.34
N ASP A 280 19.17 -11.62 18.40
CA ASP A 280 19.38 -10.26 18.92
C ASP A 280 18.62 -9.96 20.23
N CYS A 281 17.71 -10.86 20.67
CA CYS A 281 16.94 -10.70 21.92
C CYS A 281 17.17 -11.81 22.95
N ALA A 282 16.86 -11.51 24.22
CA ALA A 282 17.00 -12.46 25.32
C ALA A 282 16.01 -13.64 25.17
N PRO A 283 16.39 -14.90 25.48
CA PRO A 283 15.53 -16.07 25.26
C PRO A 283 14.17 -16.01 26.00
N CYS A 284 13.11 -16.55 25.38
CA CYS A 284 11.79 -16.65 26.02
C CYS A 284 11.69 -17.80 27.05
N GLY A 285 11.44 -17.47 28.33
CA GLY A 285 11.17 -18.42 29.44
C GLY A 285 10.82 -17.70 30.75
N THR A 286 10.27 -18.38 31.76
CA THR A 286 10.02 -17.76 33.08
C THR A 286 11.35 -17.27 33.67
N VAL A 287 11.39 -15.97 33.96
CA VAL A 287 12.58 -15.30 34.49
C VAL A 287 12.52 -15.36 36.02
N GLY A 288 13.48 -16.01 36.65
CA GLY A 288 13.48 -16.16 38.11
C GLY A 288 14.36 -17.27 38.63
N LEU A 289 13.97 -17.83 39.78
CA LEU A 289 14.61 -19.02 40.33
C LEU A 289 13.87 -20.25 39.81
N VAL A 290 14.54 -21.10 39.07
CA VAL A 290 13.96 -22.31 38.46
C VAL A 290 14.65 -23.56 39.01
N ILE A 291 13.93 -24.68 39.08
CA ILE A 291 14.51 -26.02 39.27
C ILE A 291 15.14 -26.41 37.95
N ASN A 292 16.46 -26.59 37.91
CA ASN A 292 17.19 -26.73 36.66
C ASN A 292 17.62 -28.17 36.35
N GLU A 293 18.03 -28.92 37.37
CA GLU A 293 18.50 -30.30 37.22
C GLU A 293 18.21 -31.10 38.49
N VAL A 294 17.77 -32.34 38.36
CA VAL A 294 17.36 -33.21 39.47
C VAL A 294 17.85 -34.62 39.22
N ASP A 295 18.57 -35.16 40.20
CA ASP A 295 18.98 -36.55 40.28
C ASP A 295 18.29 -37.17 41.51
N TYR A 296 17.29 -38.00 41.25
CA TYR A 296 16.37 -38.52 42.27
C TYR A 296 16.42 -40.04 42.44
N ASP A 297 16.98 -40.81 41.50
CA ASP A 297 17.07 -42.28 41.60
C ASP A 297 18.43 -42.81 41.09
N GLN A 298 19.46 -42.71 41.92
CA GLN A 298 20.80 -43.17 41.57
C GLN A 298 20.95 -44.70 41.54
N PRO A 299 21.70 -45.27 40.59
CA PRO A 299 22.06 -46.68 40.64
C PRO A 299 22.84 -47.04 41.91
N GLY A 300 22.28 -47.92 42.73
CA GLY A 300 22.94 -48.46 43.92
C GLY A 300 22.55 -47.74 45.21
N ASN A 301 23.42 -46.86 45.72
CA ASN A 301 23.19 -46.14 46.98
C ASN A 301 23.06 -44.63 46.71
N ASP A 302 22.13 -43.99 47.41
CA ASP A 302 21.71 -42.58 47.26
C ASP A 302 22.69 -41.55 47.85
N THR A 303 23.95 -41.65 47.45
CA THR A 303 25.03 -40.78 47.95
C THR A 303 25.32 -39.58 47.04
N ALA A 304 24.71 -39.55 45.85
CA ALA A 304 24.93 -38.55 44.82
C ALA A 304 23.67 -37.78 44.37
N GLU A 305 22.51 -38.03 44.99
CA GLU A 305 21.28 -37.28 44.72
C GLU A 305 21.48 -35.77 44.86
N PHE A 306 20.82 -35.01 43.99
CA PHE A 306 20.81 -33.56 44.08
C PHE A 306 19.57 -32.92 43.45
N ILE A 307 19.30 -31.70 43.91
CA ILE A 307 18.37 -30.76 43.27
C ILE A 307 19.16 -29.50 42.98
N GLU A 308 19.23 -29.09 41.72
CA GLU A 308 19.85 -27.86 41.28
C GLU A 308 18.80 -26.80 41.00
N LEU A 309 19.06 -25.59 41.50
CA LEU A 309 18.32 -24.39 41.13
C LEU A 309 19.23 -23.45 40.33
N LEU A 310 18.64 -22.74 39.38
CA LEU A 310 19.31 -21.70 38.59
C LEU A 310 18.57 -20.37 38.75
N ASN A 311 19.33 -19.29 38.93
CA ASN A 311 18.80 -17.95 38.77
C ASN A 311 18.88 -17.53 37.29
N THR A 312 17.76 -17.62 36.58
CA THR A 312 17.62 -17.19 35.18
C THR A 312 17.34 -15.70 35.03
N SER A 313 17.19 -14.98 36.15
CA SER A 313 17.01 -13.53 36.13
C SER A 313 18.31 -12.77 35.95
N GLY A 314 18.20 -11.53 35.46
CA GLY A 314 19.33 -10.61 35.31
C GLY A 314 19.83 -9.99 36.63
N ALA A 315 19.27 -10.36 37.78
CA ALA A 315 19.60 -9.76 39.08
C ALA A 315 19.83 -10.82 40.18
N PRO A 316 20.58 -10.51 41.26
CA PRO A 316 20.71 -11.42 42.39
C PRO A 316 19.35 -11.65 43.09
N ILE A 317 19.05 -12.91 43.42
CA ILE A 317 17.83 -13.31 44.14
C ILE A 317 18.16 -13.59 45.61
N ASP A 318 17.41 -12.97 46.53
CA ASP A 318 17.44 -13.31 47.94
C ASP A 318 16.64 -14.60 48.21
N LEU A 319 17.33 -15.61 48.74
CA LEU A 319 16.76 -16.93 48.99
C LEU A 319 16.11 -17.06 50.37
N SER A 320 16.17 -16.04 51.23
CA SER A 320 15.68 -16.08 52.62
C SER A 320 14.23 -16.54 52.77
N ASN A 321 13.38 -16.20 51.79
CA ASN A 321 11.97 -16.56 51.77
C ASN A 321 11.67 -17.81 50.93
N HIS A 322 12.68 -18.35 50.24
CA HIS A 322 12.53 -19.50 49.36
C HIS A 322 12.72 -20.82 50.13
N ALA A 323 12.04 -21.86 49.67
CA ALA A 323 12.21 -23.21 50.18
C ALA A 323 11.98 -24.24 49.07
N VAL A 324 12.67 -25.37 49.17
CA VAL A 324 12.36 -26.57 48.40
C VAL A 324 11.53 -27.50 49.28
N VAL A 325 10.34 -27.86 48.81
CA VAL A 325 9.42 -28.76 49.51
C VAL A 325 9.37 -30.08 48.74
N LEU A 326 9.62 -31.18 49.44
CA LEU A 326 9.57 -32.52 48.87
C LEU A 326 8.25 -33.18 49.21
N VAL A 327 7.63 -33.77 48.20
CA VAL A 327 6.26 -34.30 48.24
C VAL A 327 6.27 -35.77 47.90
N ASN A 328 5.63 -36.56 48.76
CA ASN A 328 5.35 -37.96 48.52
C ASN A 328 4.04 -38.06 47.74
N GLY A 329 4.07 -38.57 46.51
CA GLY A 329 2.85 -38.66 45.69
C GLY A 329 2.04 -39.94 45.90
N ALA A 330 2.52 -40.91 46.69
CA ALA A 330 1.69 -42.04 47.12
C ALA A 330 0.55 -41.60 48.06
N ASN A 331 0.71 -40.48 48.77
CA ASN A 331 -0.28 -39.92 49.67
C ASN A 331 -0.49 -38.40 49.52
N ASN A 332 0.11 -37.78 48.50
CA ASN A 332 0.09 -36.33 48.24
C ASN A 332 0.41 -35.48 49.48
N SER A 333 1.45 -35.87 50.24
CA SER A 333 1.86 -35.18 51.46
C SER A 333 3.30 -34.69 51.40
N THR A 334 3.56 -33.53 51.99
CA THR A 334 4.91 -33.00 52.15
C THR A 334 5.66 -33.80 53.22
N TYR A 335 6.86 -34.31 52.92
CA TYR A 335 7.67 -35.04 53.91
C TYR A 335 8.94 -34.29 54.33
N ALA A 336 9.39 -33.31 53.54
CA ALA A 336 10.52 -32.45 53.89
C ALA A 336 10.33 -31.02 53.37
N THR A 337 10.93 -30.08 54.06
CA THR A 337 11.04 -28.68 53.63
C THR A 337 12.44 -28.18 53.93
N ILE A 338 13.16 -27.81 52.89
CA ILE A 338 14.54 -27.34 52.93
C ILE A 338 14.50 -25.82 52.72
N ASN A 339 14.70 -25.08 53.81
CA ASN A 339 14.75 -23.62 53.74
C ASN A 339 16.04 -23.18 53.07
N LEU A 340 15.92 -22.29 52.09
CA LEU A 340 17.06 -21.68 51.43
C LEU A 340 17.48 -20.41 52.18
N ALA A 341 18.71 -19.96 51.92
CA ALA A 341 19.26 -18.76 52.54
C ALA A 341 20.39 -18.20 51.68
N GLY A 342 20.74 -16.93 51.93
CA GLY A 342 21.76 -16.21 51.18
C GLY A 342 21.22 -15.61 49.89
N THR A 343 22.13 -15.24 48.99
CA THR A 343 21.81 -14.58 47.73
C THR A 343 22.42 -15.36 46.58
N LEU A 344 21.62 -15.64 45.55
CA LEU A 344 22.07 -16.29 44.33
C LEU A 344 22.21 -15.25 43.23
N ALA A 345 23.43 -15.02 42.73
CA ALA A 345 23.69 -14.06 41.66
C ALA A 345 23.01 -14.47 40.34
N ALA A 346 22.85 -13.51 39.43
CA ALA A 346 22.33 -13.78 38.09
C ALA A 346 23.17 -14.87 37.38
N GLY A 347 22.50 -15.88 36.83
CA GLY A 347 23.14 -17.03 36.17
C GLY A 347 23.89 -17.98 37.11
N GLN A 348 23.81 -17.80 38.44
CA GLN A 348 24.48 -18.67 39.40
C GLN A 348 23.61 -19.87 39.77
N TYR A 349 24.28 -20.99 40.05
CA TYR A 349 23.66 -22.26 40.43
C TYR A 349 23.68 -22.47 41.96
N LEU A 350 22.63 -23.09 42.48
CA LEU A 350 22.53 -23.58 43.86
C LEU A 350 22.22 -25.07 43.84
N VAL A 351 23.09 -25.89 44.43
CA VAL A 351 22.93 -27.35 44.46
C VAL A 351 22.59 -27.81 45.88
N LEU A 352 21.43 -28.42 46.05
CA LEU A 352 21.01 -29.12 47.25
C LEU A 352 21.50 -30.57 47.13
N ALA A 353 22.53 -30.95 47.86
CA ALA A 353 23.14 -32.28 47.74
C ALA A 353 23.76 -32.77 49.06
N HIS A 354 24.02 -34.07 49.14
CA HIS A 354 24.64 -34.67 50.32
C HIS A 354 26.02 -34.07 50.64
N ALA A 355 26.45 -34.12 51.91
CA ALA A 355 27.69 -33.50 52.39
C ALA A 355 28.94 -33.88 51.57
N ASN A 356 29.01 -35.12 51.07
CA ASN A 356 30.14 -35.62 50.28
C ASN A 356 30.11 -35.20 48.80
N PHE A 357 29.00 -34.65 48.30
CA PHE A 357 28.89 -34.16 46.93
C PHE A 357 29.73 -32.90 46.75
N VAL A 358 30.66 -32.88 45.79
CA VAL A 358 31.53 -31.71 45.57
C VAL A 358 30.85 -30.75 44.60
N VAL A 359 30.59 -29.53 45.07
CA VAL A 359 30.02 -28.44 44.27
C VAL A 359 31.14 -27.41 44.01
N PRO A 360 31.62 -27.26 42.77
CA PRO A 360 32.67 -26.30 42.46
C PRO A 360 32.16 -24.86 42.54
N ALA A 361 33.04 -23.93 42.98
CA ALA A 361 32.75 -22.51 42.89
C ALA A 361 32.64 -22.06 41.41
N PRO A 362 31.78 -21.08 41.07
CA PRO A 362 31.07 -20.18 41.98
C PRO A 362 29.72 -20.73 42.49
N ALA A 363 29.28 -21.92 42.12
CA ALA A 363 27.99 -22.44 42.58
C ALA A 363 27.93 -22.59 44.10
N LEU A 364 26.74 -22.40 44.64
CA LEU A 364 26.46 -22.51 46.07
C LEU A 364 25.95 -23.92 46.39
N LYS A 365 26.14 -24.35 47.64
CA LYS A 365 25.67 -25.66 48.12
C LYS A 365 24.81 -25.53 49.37
N VAL A 366 23.67 -26.21 49.37
CA VAL A 366 22.90 -26.54 50.57
C VAL A 366 23.10 -28.01 50.87
N THR A 367 23.63 -28.32 52.06
CA THR A 367 23.84 -29.71 52.48
C THR A 367 22.53 -30.32 52.94
N ILE A 368 22.13 -31.42 52.30
CA ILE A 368 20.96 -32.23 52.68
C ILE A 368 21.41 -33.62 53.18
N THR A 369 20.52 -34.34 53.86
CA THR A 369 20.77 -35.73 54.26
C THR A 369 20.74 -36.64 53.03
N SER A 370 21.60 -37.66 52.98
CA SER A 370 21.58 -38.68 51.91
C SER A 370 20.25 -39.45 51.90
N GLY A 371 19.70 -39.73 50.72
CA GLY A 371 18.43 -40.46 50.55
C GLY A 371 17.21 -39.67 51.01
N ILE A 372 17.28 -38.34 50.97
CA ILE A 372 16.14 -37.48 51.32
C ILE A 372 15.21 -37.25 50.13
N VAL A 373 15.74 -37.26 48.89
CA VAL A 373 14.90 -37.22 47.70
C VAL A 373 14.31 -38.62 47.54
N GLN A 374 13.01 -38.74 47.26
CA GLN A 374 12.38 -40.05 47.09
C GLN A 374 12.46 -40.47 45.63
N ASN A 375 12.74 -41.74 45.39
CA ASN A 375 13.06 -42.28 44.07
C ASN A 375 11.84 -42.47 43.15
N GLY A 376 10.62 -42.17 43.61
CA GLY A 376 9.40 -42.43 42.83
C GLY A 376 9.16 -43.93 42.53
N GLY A 377 8.89 -44.24 41.26
CA GLY A 377 8.59 -45.57 40.73
C GLY A 377 7.11 -45.94 40.71
N THR A 378 6.62 -46.69 41.73
CA THR A 378 5.21 -47.18 41.73
C THR A 378 4.18 -46.10 42.05
N SER A 379 4.63 -44.94 42.50
CA SER A 379 3.84 -43.74 42.75
C SER A 379 4.71 -42.55 42.40
N PRO A 380 4.12 -41.45 41.91
CA PRO A 380 4.89 -40.27 41.60
C PRO A 380 5.44 -39.66 42.88
N ASP A 381 6.50 -38.89 42.76
CA ASP A 381 6.99 -37.99 43.80
C ASP A 381 7.27 -36.62 43.16
N GLY A 382 7.53 -35.60 43.98
CA GLY A 382 7.68 -34.27 43.43
C GLY A 382 8.43 -33.28 44.30
N ILE A 383 8.88 -32.23 43.62
CA ILE A 383 9.65 -31.12 44.15
C ILE A 383 8.84 -29.85 43.86
N ALA A 384 8.65 -29.04 44.89
CA ALA A 384 8.08 -27.71 44.77
C ALA A 384 9.11 -26.69 45.22
N LEU A 385 9.45 -25.74 44.36
CA LEU A 385 10.15 -24.53 44.74
C LEU A 385 9.12 -23.48 45.12
N VAL A 386 9.19 -22.94 46.33
CA VAL A 386 8.17 -22.02 46.85
C VAL A 386 8.77 -20.74 47.40
N ASP A 387 8.04 -19.64 47.27
CA ASP A 387 8.26 -18.41 48.03
C ASP A 387 7.24 -18.36 49.17
N LYS A 388 7.74 -18.51 50.40
CA LYS A 388 6.92 -18.54 51.63
C LYS A 388 6.33 -17.17 51.96
N SER A 389 6.99 -16.09 51.56
CA SER A 389 6.54 -14.73 51.82
C SER A 389 5.40 -14.33 50.87
N ALA A 390 5.58 -14.63 49.58
CA ALA A 390 4.57 -14.43 48.55
C ALA A 390 3.46 -15.50 48.58
N LYS A 391 3.68 -16.60 49.32
CA LYS A 391 2.80 -17.78 49.38
C LYS A 391 2.55 -18.36 47.99
N LYS A 392 3.62 -18.47 47.21
CA LYS A 392 3.58 -18.82 45.78
C LYS A 392 4.39 -20.07 45.50
N LEU A 393 3.88 -20.93 44.62
CA LEU A 393 4.68 -21.93 43.91
C LEU A 393 5.47 -21.22 42.81
N VAL A 394 6.79 -21.29 42.89
CA VAL A 394 7.72 -20.63 41.96
C VAL A 394 7.97 -21.51 40.74
N ASP A 395 8.26 -22.78 40.97
CA ASP A 395 8.56 -23.80 39.95
C ASP A 395 8.23 -25.18 40.59
N ALA A 396 7.88 -26.16 39.78
CA ALA A 396 7.66 -27.52 40.25
C ALA A 396 8.09 -28.61 39.26
N LEU A 397 8.44 -29.75 39.83
CA LEU A 397 8.66 -30.98 39.08
C LEU A 397 7.92 -32.13 39.76
N SER A 398 7.04 -32.81 39.05
CA SER A 398 6.55 -34.14 39.42
C SER A 398 7.15 -35.20 38.50
N TYR A 399 7.72 -36.26 39.06
CA TYR A 399 8.32 -37.38 38.34
C TYR A 399 7.64 -38.71 38.68
N ASP A 400 7.80 -39.70 37.80
CA ASP A 400 7.08 -40.98 37.81
C ASP A 400 5.55 -40.89 37.81
N GLY A 401 5.04 -39.77 37.31
CA GLY A 401 3.63 -39.49 37.11
C GLY A 401 3.21 -38.12 37.63
N PRO A 402 1.95 -37.73 37.37
CA PRO A 402 1.48 -36.40 37.69
C PRO A 402 1.02 -36.29 39.15
N ILE A 403 1.57 -35.32 39.89
CA ILE A 403 1.00 -34.83 41.16
C ILE A 403 0.20 -33.56 40.87
N THR A 404 -1.10 -33.71 40.58
CA THR A 404 -1.96 -32.59 40.17
C THR A 404 -2.51 -31.77 41.35
N ALA A 405 -2.43 -32.30 42.57
CA ALA A 405 -2.87 -31.60 43.77
C ALA A 405 -2.13 -32.09 45.02
N VAL A 406 -1.41 -31.17 45.66
CA VAL A 406 -0.81 -31.33 46.99
C VAL A 406 -1.08 -30.07 47.82
N ASN A 407 -1.40 -30.23 49.09
CA ASN A 407 -1.50 -29.10 50.02
C ASN A 407 -0.13 -28.83 50.65
N ILE A 408 0.49 -27.71 50.29
CA ILE A 408 1.76 -27.27 50.88
C ILE A 408 1.46 -26.25 51.98
N ALA A 409 1.96 -26.52 53.18
CA ALA A 409 1.74 -25.68 54.35
C ALA A 409 2.20 -24.23 54.07
N GLY A 410 1.29 -23.27 54.26
CA GLY A 410 1.55 -21.85 54.04
C GLY A 410 1.41 -21.36 52.58
N ILE A 411 1.39 -22.26 51.60
CA ILE A 411 1.21 -21.94 50.17
C ILE A 411 -0.25 -22.22 49.74
N GLY A 412 -0.78 -23.38 50.11
CA GLY A 412 -2.11 -23.83 49.69
C GLY A 412 -2.05 -25.09 48.81
N THR A 413 -3.15 -25.39 48.12
CA THR A 413 -3.22 -26.52 47.21
C THR A 413 -2.66 -26.14 45.84
N VAL A 414 -1.65 -26.86 45.36
CA VAL A 414 -0.97 -26.60 44.08
C VAL A 414 -0.80 -27.87 43.26
N SER A 415 -0.63 -27.72 41.95
CA SER A 415 -0.17 -28.77 41.05
C SER A 415 1.36 -28.73 40.97
N LEU A 416 2.00 -29.90 40.98
CA LEU A 416 3.43 -30.02 40.65
C LEU A 416 3.67 -30.41 39.19
N VAL A 417 2.59 -30.50 38.42
CA VAL A 417 2.64 -30.61 36.97
C VAL A 417 2.61 -29.20 36.39
N GLU A 418 3.70 -28.82 35.73
CA GLU A 418 3.78 -27.65 34.87
C GLU A 418 3.23 -28.01 33.50
N GLY A 419 2.09 -27.45 33.11
CA GLY A 419 1.48 -27.70 31.80
C GLY A 419 1.18 -29.18 31.54
N THR A 420 1.97 -29.80 30.64
CA THR A 420 1.85 -31.24 30.33
C THR A 420 2.79 -32.05 31.21
N PRO A 421 2.34 -33.16 31.86
CA PRO A 421 3.20 -34.02 32.65
C PRO A 421 4.40 -34.56 31.88
N LEU A 422 5.46 -34.95 32.61
CA LEU A 422 6.60 -35.64 32.02
C LEU A 422 6.14 -36.85 31.18
N PRO A 423 6.63 -36.99 29.93
CA PRO A 423 6.43 -38.19 29.16
C PRO A 423 6.97 -39.41 29.92
N GLY A 424 6.29 -40.55 29.85
CA GLY A 424 6.69 -41.77 30.57
C GLY A 424 8.04 -42.37 30.17
N ASN A 425 8.78 -41.74 29.25
CA ASN A 425 10.16 -42.08 28.87
C ASN A 425 11.19 -41.06 29.38
N VAL A 426 10.75 -40.03 30.11
CA VAL A 426 11.60 -39.04 30.80
C VAL A 426 11.59 -39.41 32.28
N ILE A 427 12.46 -40.33 32.65
CA ILE A 427 12.55 -40.95 33.96
C ILE A 427 14.03 -41.04 34.31
N ASP A 428 14.38 -40.71 35.55
CA ASP A 428 15.65 -41.08 36.18
C ASP A 428 15.39 -42.36 36.98
N ASP A 429 16.11 -43.44 36.67
CA ASP A 429 15.89 -44.75 37.29
C ASP A 429 17.18 -45.41 37.76
N ALA A 430 17.06 -46.27 38.77
CA ALA A 430 18.18 -47.03 39.32
C ALA A 430 18.87 -47.96 38.30
N ALA A 431 18.33 -48.12 37.08
CA ALA A 431 18.94 -48.91 36.01
C ALA A 431 19.93 -48.10 35.16
N SER A 432 19.83 -46.77 35.15
CA SER A 432 20.62 -45.88 34.30
C SER A 432 21.12 -44.65 35.06
N ALA A 433 22.43 -44.56 35.28
CA ALA A 433 23.02 -43.35 35.87
C ALA A 433 22.75 -42.11 35.00
N GLY A 434 22.13 -41.09 35.59
CA GLY A 434 21.76 -39.85 34.91
C GLY A 434 21.08 -38.86 35.84
N SER A 435 20.37 -37.92 35.24
CA SER A 435 19.55 -36.90 35.90
C SER A 435 18.45 -36.42 34.94
N LEU A 436 17.39 -35.84 35.48
CA LEU A 436 16.46 -35.01 34.74
C LEU A 436 17.02 -33.58 34.67
N ALA A 437 17.03 -32.99 33.49
CA ALA A 437 17.55 -31.65 33.25
C ALA A 437 16.58 -30.82 32.40
N ARG A 438 16.45 -29.52 32.71
CA ARG A 438 15.87 -28.55 31.78
C ARG A 438 16.80 -28.39 30.58
N LEU A 439 16.31 -28.69 29.39
CA LEU A 439 17.08 -28.65 28.15
C LEU A 439 16.26 -27.93 27.06
N PRO A 440 16.67 -26.71 26.65
CA PRO A 440 17.85 -25.93 27.04
C PRO A 440 17.98 -25.53 28.53
N ASN A 441 19.23 -25.33 28.99
CA ASN A 441 19.55 -24.93 30.37
C ASN A 441 18.77 -23.69 30.82
N GLY A 442 18.10 -23.76 31.98
CA GLY A 442 17.34 -22.67 32.55
C GLY A 442 16.04 -22.33 31.81
N GLN A 443 15.70 -23.05 30.73
CA GLN A 443 14.48 -22.77 30.01
C GLN A 443 13.28 -23.39 30.73
N ASP A 444 12.37 -22.52 31.16
CA ASP A 444 11.10 -22.90 31.75
C ASP A 444 9.95 -22.25 30.97
N SER A 445 9.19 -23.08 30.23
CA SER A 445 7.99 -22.66 29.51
C SER A 445 6.71 -22.92 30.32
N ASN A 446 6.83 -23.28 31.60
CA ASN A 446 5.77 -23.88 32.42
C ASN A 446 5.16 -25.13 31.75
N ASN A 447 5.96 -25.93 31.06
CA ASN A 447 5.50 -27.17 30.45
C ASN A 447 6.54 -28.27 30.61
N ALA A 448 6.30 -29.15 31.58
CA ALA A 448 7.27 -30.17 31.98
C ALA A 448 7.68 -31.09 30.82
N ALA A 449 6.73 -31.45 29.94
CA ALA A 449 7.01 -32.28 28.77
C ALA A 449 7.93 -31.60 27.74
N SER A 450 7.82 -30.28 27.60
CA SER A 450 8.67 -29.49 26.72
C SER A 450 10.06 -29.32 27.32
N ASP A 451 10.11 -28.93 28.60
CA ASP A 451 11.31 -28.37 29.24
C ASP A 451 12.28 -29.45 29.73
N TRP A 452 11.77 -30.59 30.22
CA TRP A 452 12.60 -31.62 30.87
C TRP A 452 12.97 -32.77 29.95
N LYS A 453 14.19 -33.27 30.10
CA LYS A 453 14.71 -34.47 29.44
C LYS A 453 15.63 -35.24 30.39
N PHE A 454 15.76 -36.55 30.19
CA PHE A 454 16.76 -37.35 30.89
C PHE A 454 18.12 -37.23 30.19
N THR A 455 19.17 -36.97 30.95
CA THR A 455 20.57 -36.93 30.48
C THR A 455 21.42 -37.96 31.22
N LYS A 456 22.38 -38.56 30.50
CA LYS A 456 23.38 -39.48 31.08
C LYS A 456 24.62 -38.76 31.59
N LYS A 457 24.63 -37.43 31.49
CA LYS A 457 25.75 -36.57 31.87
C LYS A 457 25.24 -35.49 32.82
N PRO A 458 25.06 -35.82 34.10
CA PRO A 458 24.68 -34.81 35.07
C PRO A 458 25.70 -33.67 35.09
N THR A 459 25.22 -32.42 35.16
CA THR A 459 26.04 -31.20 35.10
C THR A 459 25.83 -30.27 36.30
N PRO A 460 25.78 -30.77 37.54
CA PRO A 460 25.54 -29.92 38.68
C PRO A 460 26.62 -28.85 38.79
N ALA A 461 26.19 -27.63 39.13
CA ALA A 461 26.95 -26.38 39.14
C ALA A 461 27.37 -25.84 37.76
N ALA A 462 26.77 -26.32 36.67
CA ALA A 462 27.09 -25.91 35.31
C ALA A 462 25.86 -25.92 34.40
N ALA A 463 26.01 -25.40 33.18
CA ALA A 463 24.92 -25.42 32.22
C ALA A 463 24.56 -26.85 31.78
N ASN A 464 23.27 -27.16 31.80
CA ASN A 464 22.73 -28.45 31.38
C ASN A 464 23.13 -28.82 29.95
N LEU A 465 23.50 -30.09 29.76
CA LEU A 465 23.90 -30.65 28.48
C LEU A 465 23.05 -31.89 28.11
N PRO A 466 22.72 -32.07 26.81
CA PRO A 466 21.99 -33.24 26.32
C PRO A 466 22.76 -34.56 26.37
#